data_AF-K9TSI4-F1
#
_entry.id   AF-K9TSI4-F1
#
_cell.length_a   1.000
_cell.length_b   1.000
_cell.length_c   1.000
_cell.angle_alpha   90.00
_cell.angle_beta   90.00
_cell.angle_gamma   90.00
#
_symmetry.space_group_name_H-M   'P 1'
#
loop_
_entity.id
_entity.type
_entity.pdbx_description
1 polymer ?
#
loop_
_entity_poly.entity_id
_entity_poly.type
_entity_poly.pdbx_seq_one_letter_code
_entity_poly.pdbx_strand_id
1 'polypeptide(L)'
;MSESFLVNLKEAFLNAPGFWEGSLSEKSGNWCKRVEGVDTTATDGYSILGDFVSNLSVQTFQQPGLYLHCEKKGSNKATQKRLYSLFVLEPNGTVQIIKEYRSSSKDWAVELWPYIEAFLALQTDGVEQRRQQLLSEIESLEFQLSQRRAQLAALEFSDLFSSSEPL
;
A
#
# COMPACT_ATOMS: atom_id res chain seq x y z
N MET A 1 -3.29 7.85 -4.01
CA MET A 1 -3.11 6.65 -4.84
C MET A 1 -1.62 6.50 -5.08
N SER A 2 -1.01 5.43 -4.63
CA SER A 2 0.43 5.18 -4.85
C SER A 2 0.68 4.99 -6.33
N GLU A 3 1.70 5.65 -6.87
CA GLU A 3 2.06 5.50 -8.28
C GLU A 3 2.47 4.06 -8.58
N SER A 4 2.03 3.56 -9.73
CA SER A 4 2.44 2.24 -10.19
C SER A 4 3.86 2.33 -10.73
N PHE A 5 4.67 1.32 -10.47
CA PHE A 5 6.05 1.27 -10.95
C PHE A 5 6.34 -0.07 -11.62
N LEU A 6 7.33 -0.05 -12.51
CA LEU A 6 7.66 -1.20 -13.33
C LEU A 6 8.49 -2.22 -12.52
N VAL A 7 7.94 -3.41 -12.28
CA VAL A 7 8.61 -4.47 -11.48
C VAL A 7 8.25 -5.86 -11.98
N ASN A 8 9.20 -6.78 -11.87
CA ASN A 8 8.93 -8.20 -12.01
C ASN A 8 8.58 -8.76 -10.63
N LEU A 9 7.29 -8.96 -10.37
CA LEU A 9 6.79 -9.30 -9.03
C LEU A 9 7.32 -10.64 -8.54
N LYS A 10 7.48 -11.62 -9.44
CA LYS A 10 8.08 -12.91 -9.13
C LYS A 10 9.53 -12.79 -8.73
N GLU A 11 10.34 -12.04 -9.48
CA GLU A 11 11.75 -11.84 -9.11
C GLU A 11 11.89 -11.06 -7.81
N ALA A 12 11.10 -10.00 -7.62
CA ALA A 12 11.08 -9.24 -6.38
C ALA A 12 10.70 -10.14 -5.19
N PHE A 13 9.66 -10.97 -5.36
CA PHE A 13 9.28 -11.97 -4.36
C PHE A 13 10.43 -12.92 -4.08
N LEU A 14 11.05 -13.52 -5.11
CA LEU A 14 12.16 -14.49 -5.00
C LEU A 14 13.49 -13.89 -4.47
N ASN A 15 13.58 -12.57 -4.35
CA ASN A 15 14.71 -11.87 -3.73
C ASN A 15 14.41 -11.30 -2.31
N ALA A 16 13.16 -11.29 -1.87
CA ALA A 16 12.69 -10.86 -0.56
C ALA A 16 13.35 -11.59 0.63
N PRO A 17 14.04 -10.92 1.56
CA PRO A 17 14.57 -11.61 2.74
C PRO A 17 13.42 -12.22 3.58
N GLY A 18 13.44 -13.54 3.82
CA GLY A 18 12.35 -14.19 4.57
C GLY A 18 12.15 -15.68 4.27
N PHE A 19 10.91 -16.16 4.45
CA PHE A 19 10.54 -17.56 4.27
C PHE A 19 10.26 -17.89 2.79
N TRP A 20 10.77 -19.05 2.36
CA TRP A 20 10.97 -19.42 0.95
C TRP A 20 10.36 -20.77 0.57
N GLU A 21 9.24 -21.14 1.17
CA GLU A 21 8.56 -22.38 0.76
C GLU A 21 7.76 -22.20 -0.55
N GLY A 22 7.42 -20.94 -0.85
CA GLY A 22 6.69 -20.53 -2.05
C GLY A 22 7.58 -20.33 -3.27
N SER A 23 7.05 -20.72 -4.44
CA SER A 23 7.60 -20.33 -5.73
C SER A 23 6.53 -19.57 -6.50
N LEU A 24 6.57 -18.23 -6.42
CA LEU A 24 5.59 -17.36 -7.08
C LEU A 24 5.49 -17.76 -8.56
N SER A 25 4.37 -18.38 -8.94
CA SER A 25 4.23 -19.00 -10.25
C SER A 25 2.78 -19.04 -10.69
N GLU A 26 2.59 -18.94 -12.00
CA GLU A 26 1.28 -18.87 -12.68
C GLU A 26 0.82 -20.26 -13.17
N LYS A 27 1.22 -21.32 -12.46
CA LYS A 27 0.78 -22.69 -12.76
C LYS A 27 -0.73 -22.81 -12.49
N SER A 28 -1.38 -23.72 -13.22
CA SER A 28 -2.82 -23.97 -13.06
C SER A 28 -3.19 -24.24 -11.59
N GLY A 29 -4.09 -23.41 -11.05
CA GLY A 29 -4.54 -23.47 -9.66
C GLY A 29 -3.77 -22.58 -8.68
N ASN A 30 -2.70 -21.92 -9.13
CA ASN A 30 -2.07 -20.83 -8.39
C ASN A 30 -2.74 -19.51 -8.77
N TRP A 31 -2.73 -18.57 -7.83
CA TRP A 31 -3.25 -17.22 -8.07
C TRP A 31 -2.54 -16.23 -7.15
N CYS A 32 -2.49 -14.97 -7.57
CA CYS A 32 -2.07 -13.87 -6.73
C CYS A 32 -3.18 -12.83 -6.69
N LYS A 33 -3.37 -12.22 -5.53
CA LYS A 33 -4.39 -11.20 -5.30
C LYS A 33 -3.74 -10.03 -4.58
N ARG A 34 -4.02 -8.81 -5.03
CA ARG A 34 -3.73 -7.61 -4.25
C ARG A 34 -4.83 -7.46 -3.20
N VAL A 35 -4.43 -7.33 -1.94
CA VAL A 35 -5.34 -7.31 -0.81
C VAL A 35 -5.67 -5.86 -0.46
N GLU A 36 -6.96 -5.55 -0.45
CA GLU A 36 -7.46 -4.20 -0.16
C GLU A 36 -8.31 -4.14 1.11
N GLY A 37 -8.73 -5.30 1.63
CA GLY A 37 -9.57 -5.36 2.82
C GLY A 37 -9.95 -6.79 3.20
N VAL A 38 -10.72 -6.87 4.28
CA VAL A 38 -11.35 -8.11 4.76
C VAL A 38 -12.86 -7.88 4.86
N ASP A 39 -13.63 -8.83 4.36
CA ASP A 39 -15.07 -8.95 4.56
C ASP A 39 -15.34 -10.11 5.54
N THR A 40 -15.75 -9.77 6.76
CA THR A 40 -15.99 -10.73 7.84
C THR A 40 -17.31 -11.49 7.71
N THR A 41 -18.12 -11.21 6.69
CA THR A 41 -19.36 -11.95 6.42
C THR A 41 -19.11 -13.32 5.78
N ALA A 42 -17.93 -13.52 5.19
CA ALA A 42 -17.43 -14.80 4.70
C ALA A 42 -16.22 -15.27 5.53
N THR A 43 -15.94 -16.57 5.56
CA THR A 43 -14.79 -17.16 6.30
C THR A 43 -13.79 -17.88 5.39
N ASP A 44 -14.03 -17.88 4.09
CA ASP A 44 -13.18 -18.52 3.08
C ASP A 44 -12.41 -17.47 2.27
N GLY A 45 -11.84 -17.86 1.14
CA GLY A 45 -11.06 -16.96 0.29
C GLY A 45 -11.81 -15.72 -0.21
N TYR A 46 -13.15 -15.71 -0.22
CA TYR A 46 -13.93 -14.54 -0.62
C TYR A 46 -13.91 -13.42 0.43
N SER A 47 -13.57 -13.76 1.69
CA SER A 47 -13.37 -12.76 2.74
C SER A 47 -12.20 -11.83 2.49
N ILE A 48 -11.26 -12.17 1.60
CA ILE A 48 -10.11 -11.32 1.29
C ILE A 48 -10.46 -10.48 0.08
N LEU A 49 -10.63 -9.17 0.26
CA LEU A 49 -11.05 -8.24 -0.79
C LEU A 49 -9.87 -7.75 -1.65
N GLY A 50 -10.18 -7.33 -2.87
CA GLY A 50 -9.24 -6.78 -3.85
C GLY A 50 -9.22 -7.53 -5.18
N ASP A 51 -8.21 -7.27 -5.99
CA ASP A 51 -8.15 -7.72 -7.38
C ASP A 51 -7.09 -8.80 -7.62
N PHE A 52 -7.38 -9.71 -8.55
CA PHE A 52 -6.42 -10.71 -8.99
C PHE A 52 -5.33 -10.07 -9.86
N VAL A 53 -4.10 -10.51 -9.65
CA VAL A 53 -2.91 -10.02 -10.34
C VAL A 53 -2.45 -11.05 -11.35
N SER A 54 -2.34 -10.64 -12.60
CA SER A 54 -1.79 -11.43 -13.71
C SER A 54 -0.36 -11.00 -14.04
N ASN A 55 0.35 -11.83 -14.82
CA ASN A 55 1.71 -11.56 -15.33
C ASN A 55 2.76 -11.41 -14.23
N LEU A 56 2.71 -12.30 -13.24
CA LEU A 56 3.63 -12.29 -12.09
C LEU A 56 5.09 -12.46 -12.53
N SER A 57 5.31 -13.19 -13.62
CA SER A 57 6.63 -13.56 -14.12
C SER A 57 7.26 -12.53 -15.07
N VAL A 58 6.53 -11.47 -15.44
CA VAL A 58 6.95 -10.47 -16.43
C VAL A 58 7.04 -9.11 -15.74
N GLN A 59 7.97 -8.28 -16.21
CA GLN A 59 8.10 -6.92 -15.73
C GLN A 59 6.87 -6.09 -16.16
N THR A 60 6.05 -5.67 -15.19
CA THR A 60 4.79 -4.94 -15.42
C THR A 60 4.61 -3.83 -14.39
N PHE A 61 3.71 -2.87 -14.68
CA PHE A 61 3.37 -1.84 -13.70
C PHE A 61 2.55 -2.47 -12.57
N GLN A 62 3.09 -2.39 -11.35
CA GLN A 62 2.43 -2.85 -10.13
C GLN A 62 2.34 -1.72 -9.13
N GLN A 63 1.34 -1.78 -8.25
CA GLN A 63 1.19 -0.79 -7.18
C GLN A 63 1.81 -1.32 -5.88
N PRO A 64 2.49 -0.47 -5.09
CA PRO A 64 2.87 -0.86 -3.73
C PRO A 64 1.64 -1.28 -2.92
N GLY A 65 1.84 -2.19 -1.97
CA GLY A 65 0.78 -2.65 -1.08
C GLY A 65 0.87 -4.12 -0.71
N LEU A 66 -0.22 -4.65 -0.16
CA LEU A 66 -0.30 -6.01 0.34
C LEU A 66 -0.76 -6.97 -0.77
N TYR A 67 -0.09 -8.11 -0.87
CA TYR A 67 -0.37 -9.16 -1.84
C TYR A 67 -0.45 -10.51 -1.15
N LEU A 68 -1.33 -11.36 -1.68
CA LEU A 68 -1.52 -12.73 -1.25
C LEU A 68 -1.32 -13.65 -2.46
N HIS A 69 -0.34 -14.54 -2.39
CA HIS A 69 -0.16 -15.61 -3.36
C HIS A 69 -0.62 -16.94 -2.78
N CYS A 70 -1.36 -17.70 -3.57
CA CYS A 70 -1.71 -19.08 -3.29
C CYS A 70 -0.96 -19.98 -4.26
N GLU A 71 -0.14 -20.87 -3.71
CA GLU A 71 0.49 -21.94 -4.44
C GLU A 71 -0.17 -23.28 -4.10
N LYS A 72 -0.67 -23.96 -5.13
CA LYS A 72 -1.17 -25.32 -5.03
C LYS A 72 -0.01 -26.31 -5.13
N LYS A 73 0.26 -27.03 -4.04
CA LYS A 73 1.26 -28.11 -3.97
C LYS A 73 0.55 -29.48 -3.98
N GLY A 74 1.12 -30.44 -4.73
CA GLY A 74 0.62 -31.81 -4.83
C GLY A 74 -0.33 -32.05 -6.02
N SER A 75 -0.15 -33.18 -6.70
CA SER A 75 -0.86 -33.51 -7.95
C SER A 75 -2.26 -34.07 -7.73
N ASN A 76 -2.49 -34.78 -6.61
CA ASN A 76 -3.72 -35.52 -6.35
C ASN A 76 -4.54 -34.88 -5.23
N LYS A 77 -5.88 -34.95 -5.34
CA LYS A 77 -6.83 -34.29 -4.41
C LYS A 77 -6.62 -34.67 -2.94
N ALA A 78 -6.16 -35.89 -2.66
CA ALA A 78 -5.91 -36.38 -1.29
C ALA A 78 -4.62 -35.81 -0.65
N THR A 79 -3.67 -35.32 -1.45
CA THR A 79 -2.39 -34.76 -0.97
C THR A 79 -2.23 -33.28 -1.30
N GLN A 80 -3.27 -32.66 -1.86
CA GLN A 80 -3.27 -31.25 -2.22
C GLN A 80 -3.20 -30.38 -0.97
N LYS A 81 -2.11 -29.63 -0.86
CA LYS A 81 -1.90 -28.61 0.16
C LYS A 81 -1.76 -27.28 -0.55
N ARG A 82 -2.33 -26.23 0.02
CA ARG A 82 -2.11 -24.87 -0.44
C ARG A 82 -1.12 -24.20 0.48
N LEU A 83 -0.20 -23.47 -0.12
CA LEU A 83 0.68 -22.54 0.58
C LEU A 83 0.19 -21.15 0.24
N TYR A 84 -0.11 -20.37 1.28
CA TYR A 84 -0.52 -18.99 1.17
C TYR A 84 0.64 -18.12 1.65
N SER A 85 1.16 -17.27 0.78
CA SER A 85 2.24 -16.35 1.09
C SER A 85 1.69 -14.92 1.02
N LEU A 86 1.56 -14.28 2.19
CA LEU A 86 1.18 -12.89 2.36
C LEU A 86 2.45 -12.03 2.41
N PHE A 87 2.53 -11.03 1.55
CA PHE A 87 3.73 -10.21 1.41
C PHE A 87 3.38 -8.77 1.02
N VAL A 88 4.28 -7.84 1.34
CA VAL A 88 4.18 -6.43 0.97
C VAL A 88 5.13 -6.16 -0.18
N LEU A 89 4.63 -5.49 -1.22
CA LEU A 89 5.45 -4.85 -2.25
C LEU A 89 5.67 -3.39 -1.81
N GLU A 90 6.91 -3.07 -1.49
CA GLU A 90 7.31 -1.73 -1.07
C GLU A 90 7.46 -0.78 -2.26
N PRO A 91 7.35 0.55 -2.07
CA PRO A 91 7.50 1.53 -3.15
C PRO A 91 8.87 1.51 -3.86
N ASN A 92 9.89 0.95 -3.21
CA ASN A 92 11.22 0.78 -3.79
C ASN A 92 11.35 -0.51 -4.65
N GLY A 93 10.25 -1.27 -4.81
CA GLY A 93 10.22 -2.52 -5.56
C GLY A 93 10.76 -3.75 -4.83
N THR A 94 11.14 -3.61 -3.56
CA THR A 94 11.47 -4.76 -2.71
C THR A 94 10.21 -5.41 -2.16
N VAL A 95 10.31 -6.70 -1.88
CA VAL A 95 9.22 -7.45 -1.25
C VAL A 95 9.61 -7.83 0.17
N GLN A 96 8.65 -7.76 1.08
CA GLN A 96 8.77 -8.27 2.44
C GLN A 96 7.71 -9.35 2.67
N ILE A 97 8.13 -10.55 3.07
CA ILE A 97 7.21 -11.62 3.45
C ILE A 97 6.65 -11.35 4.85
N ILE A 98 5.33 -11.29 4.96
CA ILE A 98 4.63 -11.09 6.23
C ILE A 98 4.30 -12.43 6.89
N LYS A 99 3.72 -13.35 6.11
CA LYS A 99 3.30 -14.65 6.61
C LYS A 99 3.25 -15.70 5.51
N GLU A 100 3.77 -16.88 5.79
CA GLU A 100 3.48 -18.09 5.03
C GLU A 100 2.59 -19.01 5.87
N TYR A 101 1.54 -19.56 5.25
CA TYR A 101 0.59 -20.44 5.92
C TYR A 101 0.21 -21.61 5.01
N ARG A 102 0.42 -22.84 5.51
CA ARG A 102 0.01 -24.06 4.81
C ARG A 102 -1.33 -24.53 5.32
N SER A 103 -2.27 -24.77 4.42
CA SER A 103 -3.54 -25.36 4.80
C SER A 103 -4.14 -26.20 3.69
N SER A 104 -4.90 -27.21 4.12
CA SER A 104 -5.87 -27.93 3.30
C SER A 104 -7.31 -27.64 3.73
N SER A 105 -7.50 -26.80 4.75
CA SER A 105 -8.81 -26.38 5.24
C SER A 105 -9.41 -25.27 4.36
N LYS A 106 -10.72 -25.09 4.46
CA LYS A 106 -11.46 -23.99 3.81
C LYS A 106 -11.32 -22.67 4.57
N ASP A 107 -11.11 -22.72 5.88
CA ASP A 107 -11.11 -21.54 6.77
C ASP A 107 -9.74 -20.87 6.88
N TRP A 108 -8.85 -21.14 5.93
CA TRP A 108 -7.49 -20.62 5.91
C TRP A 108 -7.42 -19.08 5.84
N ALA A 109 -8.47 -18.44 5.33
CA ALA A 109 -8.50 -17.00 5.15
C ALA A 109 -8.59 -16.26 6.49
N VAL A 110 -9.36 -16.79 7.44
CA VAL A 110 -9.53 -16.22 8.80
C VAL A 110 -8.18 -16.15 9.52
N GLU A 111 -7.32 -17.14 9.34
CA GLU A 111 -5.96 -17.18 9.92
C GLU A 111 -5.06 -16.05 9.40
N LEU A 112 -5.38 -15.46 8.25
CA LEU A 112 -4.64 -14.35 7.67
C LEU A 112 -5.22 -12.97 8.02
N TRP A 113 -6.47 -12.89 8.50
CA TRP A 113 -7.10 -11.60 8.81
C TRP A 113 -6.30 -10.74 9.78
N PRO A 114 -5.77 -11.24 10.91
CA PRO A 114 -5.04 -10.40 11.85
C PRO A 114 -3.82 -9.71 11.21
N TYR A 115 -3.17 -10.38 10.26
CA TYR A 115 -2.00 -9.83 9.55
C TYR A 115 -2.42 -8.80 8.51
N ILE A 116 -3.54 -9.03 7.82
CA ILE A 116 -4.09 -8.09 6.84
C ILE A 116 -4.58 -6.82 7.54
N GLU A 117 -5.39 -6.98 8.60
CA GLU A 117 -5.94 -5.87 9.39
C GLU A 117 -4.83 -5.04 10.04
N ALA A 118 -3.80 -5.68 10.60
CA ALA A 118 -2.66 -4.98 11.17
C ALA A 118 -1.94 -4.12 10.12
N PHE A 119 -1.74 -4.63 8.90
CA PHE A 119 -1.13 -3.85 7.82
C PHE A 119 -2.01 -2.65 7.42
N LEU A 120 -3.31 -2.86 7.24
CA LEU A 120 -4.25 -1.81 6.84
C LEU A 120 -4.40 -0.71 7.92
N ALA A 121 -4.37 -1.10 9.20
CA ALA A 121 -4.37 -0.15 10.31
C ALA A 121 -3.11 0.74 10.28
N LEU A 122 -1.92 0.15 10.11
CA LEU A 122 -0.66 0.91 10.00
C LEU A 122 -0.66 1.90 8.82
N GLN A 123 -1.23 1.51 7.68
CA GLN A 123 -1.37 2.40 6.53
C GLN A 123 -2.31 3.58 6.84
N THR A 124 -3.43 3.31 7.52
CA THR A 124 -4.42 4.34 7.87
C THR A 124 -3.85 5.35 8.86
N ASP A 125 -3.12 4.88 9.88
CA ASP A 125 -2.48 5.74 10.87
C ASP A 125 -1.44 6.67 10.23
N GLY A 126 -0.61 6.14 9.32
CA GLY A 126 0.38 6.95 8.59
C GLY A 126 -0.28 8.02 7.71
N VAL A 127 -1.40 7.70 7.06
CA VAL A 127 -2.17 8.66 6.25
C VAL A 127 -2.76 9.76 7.13
N GLU A 128 -3.34 9.43 8.28
CA GLU A 128 -3.93 10.42 9.18
C GLU A 128 -2.85 11.35 9.78
N GLN A 129 -1.69 10.81 10.17
CA GLN A 129 -0.56 11.63 10.61
C GLN A 129 -0.10 12.61 9.52
N ARG A 130 0.03 12.12 8.28
CA ARG A 130 0.41 12.99 7.15
C ARG A 130 -0.65 14.05 6.87
N ARG A 131 -1.93 13.70 7.00
CA ARG A 131 -3.06 14.65 6.86
C ARG A 131 -2.98 15.76 7.90
N GLN A 132 -2.74 15.42 9.17
CA GLN A 132 -2.58 16.40 10.25
C GLN A 132 -1.39 17.32 10.02
N GLN A 133 -0.26 16.77 9.55
CA GLN A 133 0.92 17.56 9.20
C GLN A 133 0.60 18.57 8.09
N LEU A 134 -0.08 18.15 7.03
CA LEU A 134 -0.46 19.05 5.93
C LEU A 134 -1.43 20.15 6.37
N LEU A 135 -2.38 19.84 7.25
CA LEU A 135 -3.28 20.86 7.81
C LEU A 135 -2.52 21.90 8.63
N SER A 136 -1.57 21.46 9.46
CA SER A 136 -0.72 22.39 10.23
C SER A 136 0.15 23.26 9.32
N GLU A 137 0.66 22.68 8.23
CA GLU A 137 1.44 23.42 7.22
C GLU A 137 0.58 24.47 6.51
N ILE A 138 -0.65 24.13 6.11
CA ILE A 138 -1.61 25.08 5.51
C ILE A 138 -1.86 26.26 6.45
N GLU A 139 -2.16 26.00 7.73
CA GLU A 139 -2.42 27.05 8.72
C GLU A 139 -1.21 28.00 8.88
N SER A 140 0.00 27.45 8.93
CA SER A 140 1.24 28.24 8.98
C SER A 140 1.43 29.10 7.74
N LEU A 141 1.18 28.55 6.55
CA LEU A 141 1.30 29.29 5.29
C LEU A 141 0.25 30.39 5.16
N GLU A 142 -0.99 30.15 5.58
CA GLU A 142 -2.05 31.15 5.61
C GLU A 142 -1.70 32.32 6.54
N PHE A 143 -1.13 32.02 7.71
CA PHE A 143 -0.65 33.05 8.62
C PHE A 143 0.49 33.89 8.00
N GLN A 144 1.49 33.24 7.39
CA GLN A 144 2.56 33.94 6.69
C GLN A 144 2.03 34.83 5.57
N LEU A 145 1.10 34.32 4.77
CA LEU A 145 0.49 35.06 3.67
C LEU A 145 -0.28 36.28 4.17
N SER A 146 -1.00 36.15 5.29
CA SER A 146 -1.67 37.28 5.96
C SER A 146 -0.67 38.35 6.41
N GLN A 147 0.44 37.95 7.06
CA GLN A 147 1.49 38.89 7.47
C GLN A 147 2.12 39.61 6.29
N ARG A 148 2.44 38.90 5.20
CA ARG A 148 3.03 39.49 3.99
C ARG A 148 2.07 40.48 3.33
N ARG A 149 0.77 40.17 3.31
CA ARG A 149 -0.26 41.11 2.83
C ARG A 149 -0.33 42.38 3.68
N ALA A 150 -0.25 42.26 5.00
CA ALA A 150 -0.21 43.42 5.89
C ALA A 150 1.05 44.28 5.69
N GLN A 151 2.21 43.65 5.51
CA GLN A 151 3.47 44.35 5.18
C GLN A 151 3.39 45.08 3.85
N LEU A 152 2.83 44.44 2.82
CA LEU A 152 2.64 45.06 1.51
C LEU A 152 1.72 46.29 1.61
N ALA A 153 0.58 46.16 2.29
CA ALA A 153 -0.34 47.28 2.50
C ALA A 153 0.32 48.46 3.26
N ALA A 154 1.19 48.17 4.24
CA ALA A 154 1.92 49.21 4.97
C ALA A 154 2.97 49.93 4.09
N LEU A 155 3.64 49.21 3.19
CA LEU A 155 4.57 49.79 2.22
C LEU A 155 3.83 50.65 1.19
N GLU A 156 2.73 50.14 0.62
CA GLU A 156 1.88 50.88 -0.31
C GLU A 156 1.33 52.17 0.32
N PHE A 157 0.91 52.10 1.59
CA PHE A 157 0.52 53.27 2.35
C PHE A 157 1.69 54.26 2.49
N SER A 158 2.89 53.79 2.83
CA SER A 158 4.05 54.67 3.04
C SER A 158 4.51 55.39 1.76
N ASP A 159 4.46 54.71 0.61
CA ASP A 159 4.76 55.31 -0.71
C ASP A 159 3.77 56.43 -1.08
N LEU A 160 2.47 56.26 -0.76
CA LEU A 160 1.44 57.26 -1.03
C LEU A 160 1.65 58.57 -0.24
N PHE A 161 2.17 58.49 1.00
CA PHE A 161 2.40 59.68 1.83
C PHE A 161 3.78 60.33 1.64
N SER A 162 4.78 59.62 1.11
CA SER A 162 6.06 60.24 0.71
C SER A 162 5.97 61.03 -0.61
N SER A 163 4.93 60.79 -1.42
CA SER A 163 4.72 61.44 -2.72
C SER A 163 4.07 62.84 -2.64
N SER A 164 3.71 63.30 -1.44
CA SER A 164 2.85 64.46 -1.22
C SER A 164 3.50 65.63 -0.45
N GLU A 165 4.83 65.77 -0.46
CA GLU A 165 5.47 67.03 -0.02
C GLU A 165 5.27 68.12 -1.09
N PRO A 166 4.54 69.23 -0.80
CA PRO A 166 4.48 70.38 -1.68
C PRO A 166 5.69 71.30 -1.48
N LEU A 167 6.27 71.75 -2.60
CA LEU A 167 7.16 72.90 -2.71
C LEU A 167 6.47 74.22 -2.35
#